data_AF-A0A8C4UYX6-F1
#
_entry.id   AF-A0A8C4UYX6-F1
#
_cell.length_a   1.000
_cell.length_b   1.000
_cell.length_c   1.000
_cell.angle_alpha   90.00
_cell.angle_beta   90.00
_cell.angle_gamma   90.00
#
_symmetry.space_group_name_H-M   'P 1'
#
loop_
_entity.id
_entity.type
_entity.pdbx_description
1 polymer ?
#
loop_
_entity_poly.entity_id
_entity_poly.type
_entity_poly.pdbx_seq_one_letter_code
_entity_poly.pdbx_strand_id
1 'polypeptide(L)'
;MPTLLACSMQDPLAVVFFVFFAGLLSAPIFASVDADGRGDEQGNLFAERGCCRRQSHFLHVGHDVSGSPVNVDVGKCQSSCSSQQISSLNPSLLELSRHSSMLDFLRSKKLQVRRPNSLLRPGAPRSCPGGSCCEPTHVHMERLLLLEGVREVEVVDGCHCSMCPEECLRLPAVKTFFPDSPWEVTIDVGKCSDPAYSADGLFCMPTKFSAALVKTPQGGEVVQMLENCEMKEKCYRVSQVEYYYEIVHNSAGRREERLKEIDVGRCLGSCSLGDPCLLRESQGREKCLVWAEAASSRCVPHQYDVHTFWSRRDRVRTVVAIRQCKCRG
;
A
#
# COMPACT_ATOMS: atom_id res chain seq x y z
N MET A 1 33.12 34.51 -29.13
CA MET A 1 33.76 33.81 -28.00
C MET A 1 34.44 34.85 -27.13
N PRO A 2 33.90 35.17 -25.93
CA PRO A 2 34.38 36.30 -25.13
C PRO A 2 35.46 35.91 -24.11
N THR A 3 36.49 36.75 -24.04
CA THR A 3 37.15 37.28 -22.83
C THR A 3 36.89 36.61 -21.46
N LEU A 4 37.96 36.18 -20.81
CA LEU A 4 38.09 36.09 -19.36
C LEU A 4 39.11 37.12 -18.87
N LEU A 5 38.73 37.99 -17.93
CA LEU A 5 39.65 38.92 -17.26
C LEU A 5 39.14 39.29 -15.84
N ALA A 6 40.01 39.06 -14.86
CA ALA A 6 40.18 39.76 -13.57
C ALA A 6 39.08 39.76 -12.47
N CYS A 7 39.46 39.13 -11.35
CA CYS A 7 39.49 39.67 -9.96
C CYS A 7 38.23 40.24 -9.27
N SER A 8 37.94 39.76 -8.05
CA SER A 8 38.55 40.32 -6.82
C SER A 8 38.40 39.39 -5.60
N MET A 9 39.20 39.64 -4.55
CA MET A 9 39.28 38.87 -3.29
C MET A 9 38.46 39.48 -2.14
N GLN A 10 38.07 38.63 -1.19
CA GLN A 10 37.77 38.90 0.23
C GLN A 10 37.59 37.51 0.92
N ASP A 11 38.19 37.11 2.05
CA ASP A 11 39.32 37.62 2.85
C ASP A 11 40.03 36.44 3.58
N PRO A 12 41.18 36.62 4.27
CA PRO A 12 42.06 35.51 4.68
C PRO A 12 41.95 35.09 6.16
N LEU A 13 42.48 33.90 6.50
CA LEU A 13 43.46 33.66 7.60
C LEU A 13 43.74 32.15 7.82
N ALA A 14 44.85 31.85 8.51
CA ALA A 14 45.32 30.52 8.97
C ALA A 14 45.63 29.48 7.87
N VAL A 15 46.82 29.39 7.26
CA VAL A 15 48.18 29.19 7.79
C VAL A 15 48.41 27.76 8.36
N VAL A 16 48.94 26.88 7.48
CA VAL A 16 50.11 25.97 7.72
C VAL A 16 49.83 24.70 8.59
N PHE A 17 50.43 23.51 8.40
CA PHE A 17 51.71 23.05 7.77
C PHE A 17 51.53 21.76 6.91
N PHE A 18 52.51 21.49 6.03
CA PHE A 18 52.79 20.17 5.40
C PHE A 18 53.10 19.09 6.47
N VAL A 19 53.04 17.78 6.21
CA VAL A 19 54.14 16.99 5.58
C VAL A 19 53.68 15.56 5.24
N PHE A 20 54.14 15.05 4.08
CA PHE A 20 54.10 13.63 3.67
C PHE A 20 55.01 12.76 4.54
N PHE A 21 54.60 11.52 4.86
CA PHE A 21 55.55 10.39 4.90
C PHE A 21 54.88 9.06 4.56
N ALA A 22 55.56 8.28 3.70
CA ALA A 22 55.27 6.87 3.45
C ALA A 22 56.38 6.01 4.08
N GLY A 23 56.06 4.80 4.54
CA GLY A 23 57.06 3.87 5.07
C GLY A 23 56.45 2.59 5.65
N LEU A 24 56.96 1.44 5.21
CA LEU A 24 56.62 0.10 5.74
C LEU A 24 57.30 -0.13 7.10
N LEU A 25 56.83 -1.12 7.90
CA LEU A 25 57.60 -2.35 8.22
C LEU A 25 56.93 -3.31 9.24
N SER A 26 57.01 -4.61 8.93
CA SER A 26 57.12 -5.80 9.80
C SER A 26 56.10 -6.13 10.92
N ALA A 27 55.60 -7.38 10.89
CA ALA A 27 55.03 -8.12 12.03
C ALA A 27 56.14 -8.77 12.91
N PRO A 28 55.83 -9.38 14.08
CA PRO A 28 55.48 -10.81 14.06
C PRO A 28 54.50 -11.35 15.15
N ILE A 29 53.81 -12.43 14.78
CA ILE A 29 53.53 -13.68 15.54
C ILE A 29 53.19 -13.59 17.05
N PHE A 30 51.97 -14.00 17.39
CA PHE A 30 51.74 -15.01 18.44
C PHE A 30 50.74 -16.05 17.91
N ALA A 31 50.99 -17.32 18.22
CA ALA A 31 50.17 -18.46 17.80
C ALA A 31 49.81 -19.32 19.00
N SER A 32 48.56 -19.81 19.06
CA SER A 32 48.19 -20.93 19.92
C SER A 32 46.84 -21.57 19.51
N VAL A 33 46.95 -22.84 19.08
CA VAL A 33 46.01 -23.96 19.37
C VAL A 33 44.74 -24.12 18.49
N ASP A 34 44.92 -24.90 17.42
CA ASP A 34 44.01 -25.94 16.89
C ASP A 34 43.44 -26.88 17.99
N ALA A 35 42.33 -27.62 17.86
CA ALA A 35 41.30 -27.74 16.82
C ALA A 35 40.12 -28.57 17.36
N ASP A 36 38.91 -28.36 16.82
CA ASP A 36 37.85 -29.36 16.55
C ASP A 36 36.70 -28.62 15.83
N GLY A 37 35.99 -29.11 14.80
CA GLY A 37 36.13 -30.32 14.02
C GLY A 37 34.84 -30.54 13.21
N ARG A 38 34.96 -30.78 11.88
CA ARG A 38 33.85 -30.98 10.91
C ARG A 38 33.01 -29.70 10.67
N GLY A 39 32.59 -29.36 9.47
CA GLY A 39 32.55 -30.09 8.20
C GLY A 39 31.23 -29.71 7.50
N ASP A 40 31.31 -29.16 6.29
CA ASP A 40 30.23 -28.48 5.55
C ASP A 40 28.78 -28.83 5.93
N GLU A 41 28.10 -27.91 6.62
CA GLU A 41 26.71 -27.60 6.30
C GLU A 41 26.69 -26.31 5.47
N GLN A 42 27.03 -26.45 4.18
CA GLN A 42 26.72 -25.45 3.17
C GLN A 42 25.20 -25.43 2.95
N GLY A 43 24.48 -24.89 3.93
CA GLY A 43 23.04 -24.70 3.90
C GLY A 43 22.65 -23.97 2.63
N ASN A 44 21.71 -24.54 1.87
CA ASN A 44 21.26 -23.96 0.62
C ASN A 44 20.77 -22.51 0.85
N LEU A 45 21.55 -21.52 0.41
CA LEU A 45 21.17 -20.09 0.39
C LEU A 45 19.92 -19.82 -0.48
N PHE A 46 19.44 -20.84 -1.20
CA PHE A 46 18.19 -20.85 -1.93
C PHE A 46 16.99 -21.36 -1.11
N ALA A 47 17.21 -22.05 0.02
CA ALA A 47 16.16 -22.60 0.88
C ALA A 47 15.63 -21.61 1.93
N GLU A 48 16.34 -20.51 2.21
CA GLU A 48 15.83 -19.36 2.99
C GLU A 48 14.93 -18.43 2.17
N ARG A 49 14.74 -18.69 0.87
CA ARG A 49 13.77 -17.96 0.05
C ARG A 49 12.37 -18.36 0.47
N GLY A 50 11.76 -17.50 1.29
CA GLY A 50 10.36 -17.70 1.66
C GLY A 50 9.43 -17.66 0.46
N CYS A 51 8.31 -18.37 0.56
CA CYS A 51 7.29 -18.34 -0.47
C CYS A 51 6.41 -17.07 -0.48
N CYS A 52 6.55 -16.31 -1.55
CA CYS A 52 5.50 -15.42 -2.01
C CYS A 52 5.10 -15.78 -3.45
N ARG A 53 3.82 -16.06 -3.70
CA ARG A 53 3.33 -16.43 -5.03
C ARG A 53 1.94 -15.83 -5.32
N ARG A 54 1.74 -15.43 -6.59
CA ARG A 54 0.40 -15.11 -7.13
C ARG A 54 -0.46 -16.37 -7.17
N GLN A 55 -1.62 -16.29 -6.52
CA GLN A 55 -2.70 -17.27 -6.65
C GLN A 55 -3.84 -16.68 -7.47
N SER A 56 -4.58 -17.53 -8.17
CA SER A 56 -5.77 -17.09 -8.89
C SER A 56 -6.88 -16.70 -7.91
N HIS A 57 -7.52 -15.58 -8.19
CA HIS A 57 -8.65 -15.04 -7.44
C HIS A 57 -9.61 -14.40 -8.44
N PHE A 58 -10.67 -15.13 -8.78
CA PHE A 58 -11.67 -14.67 -9.74
C PHE A 58 -12.67 -13.72 -9.08
N LEU A 59 -12.79 -12.51 -9.63
CA LEU A 59 -13.80 -11.53 -9.29
C LEU A 59 -14.89 -11.54 -10.35
N HIS A 60 -16.17 -11.60 -9.94
CA HIS A 60 -17.29 -11.32 -10.83
C HIS A 60 -17.44 -9.81 -11.04
N VAL A 61 -17.38 -9.35 -12.29
CA VAL A 61 -17.28 -7.93 -12.61
C VAL A 61 -18.58 -7.34 -13.18
N GLY A 62 -19.39 -8.16 -13.85
CA GLY A 62 -20.67 -7.75 -14.44
C GLY A 62 -21.09 -8.70 -15.56
N HIS A 63 -21.88 -8.21 -16.51
CA HIS A 63 -22.28 -8.98 -17.69
C HIS A 63 -21.71 -8.34 -18.97
N ASP A 64 -21.39 -9.15 -19.97
CA ASP A 64 -21.02 -8.65 -21.29
C ASP A 64 -22.25 -8.20 -22.09
N VAL A 65 -22.04 -7.70 -23.31
CA VAL A 65 -23.11 -7.26 -24.22
C VAL A 65 -24.06 -8.38 -24.67
N SER A 66 -23.73 -9.66 -24.42
CA SER A 66 -24.61 -10.81 -24.64
C SER A 66 -25.44 -11.21 -23.41
N GLY A 67 -25.18 -10.58 -22.26
CA GLY A 67 -25.75 -10.96 -20.96
C GLY A 67 -25.00 -12.08 -20.25
N SER A 68 -23.82 -12.48 -20.72
CA SER A 68 -23.00 -13.54 -20.11
C SER A 68 -22.15 -12.98 -18.96
N PRO A 69 -22.00 -13.68 -17.82
CA PRO A 69 -21.28 -13.17 -16.66
C PRO A 69 -19.76 -13.12 -16.91
N VAL A 70 -19.16 -11.95 -16.76
CA VAL A 70 -17.73 -11.70 -16.89
C VAL A 70 -17.05 -11.90 -15.54
N ASN A 71 -16.09 -12.83 -15.50
CA ASN A 71 -15.25 -13.11 -14.34
C ASN A 71 -13.78 -12.95 -14.72
N VAL A 72 -13.01 -12.20 -13.91
CA VAL A 72 -11.59 -11.89 -14.19
C VAL A 72 -10.72 -12.37 -13.03
N ASP A 73 -9.62 -13.04 -13.36
CA ASP A 73 -8.59 -13.42 -12.39
C ASP A 73 -7.73 -12.22 -12.00
N VAL A 74 -8.20 -11.41 -11.04
CA VAL A 74 -7.43 -10.28 -10.49
C VAL A 74 -6.17 -10.74 -9.76
N GLY A 75 -6.10 -12.01 -9.38
CA GLY A 75 -5.00 -12.59 -8.62
C GLY A 75 -4.92 -12.09 -7.18
N LYS A 76 -4.16 -12.81 -6.35
CA LYS A 76 -3.79 -12.37 -5.00
C LYS A 76 -2.43 -12.91 -4.61
N CYS A 77 -1.60 -12.10 -3.97
CA CYS A 77 -0.35 -12.57 -3.39
C CYS A 77 -0.63 -13.35 -2.10
N GLN A 78 -0.18 -14.59 -2.04
CA GLN A 78 -0.25 -15.42 -0.84
C GLN A 78 1.14 -15.87 -0.40
N SER A 79 1.33 -15.79 0.91
CA SER A 79 2.51 -16.16 1.68
C SER A 79 2.63 -17.68 1.91
N SER A 80 1.53 -18.43 1.82
CA SER A 80 1.55 -19.90 1.94
C SER A 80 1.72 -20.59 0.59
N CYS A 81 2.96 -20.95 0.24
CA CYS A 81 3.16 -22.10 -0.62
C CYS A 81 2.76 -23.33 0.17
N SER A 82 1.66 -23.96 -0.24
CA SER A 82 1.58 -25.40 -0.07
C SER A 82 2.79 -25.99 -0.80
N SER A 83 3.67 -26.68 -0.07
CA SER A 83 4.55 -27.67 -0.68
C SER A 83 3.62 -28.64 -1.42
N GLN A 84 3.51 -28.47 -2.73
CA GLN A 84 3.31 -29.64 -3.57
C GLN A 84 4.52 -30.49 -3.25
N GLN A 85 4.31 -31.57 -2.49
CA GLN A 85 5.24 -32.68 -2.53
C GLN A 85 5.43 -32.96 -4.00
N ILE A 86 6.67 -32.80 -4.48
CA ILE A 86 7.10 -33.51 -5.67
C ILE A 86 6.89 -34.96 -5.29
N SER A 87 5.75 -35.52 -5.71
CA SER A 87 5.48 -36.94 -5.59
C SER A 87 6.49 -37.60 -6.51
N SER A 88 7.66 -37.92 -5.93
CA SER A 88 8.63 -38.82 -6.54
C SER A 88 7.85 -40.01 -7.05
N LEU A 89 7.97 -40.28 -8.35
CA LEU A 89 7.15 -41.30 -9.01
C LEU A 89 7.28 -42.62 -8.24
N ASN A 90 6.21 -42.99 -7.54
CA ASN A 90 5.97 -44.37 -7.15
C ASN A 90 5.21 -45.00 -8.33
N PRO A 91 5.84 -45.87 -9.12
CA PRO A 91 5.22 -46.48 -10.30
C PRO A 91 4.25 -47.61 -9.87
N SER A 92 3.18 -47.26 -9.16
CA SER A 92 2.23 -48.24 -8.61
C SER A 92 0.80 -47.74 -8.35
N LEU A 93 0.43 -46.50 -8.68
CA LEU A 93 -0.94 -45.98 -8.52
C LEU A 93 -1.51 -45.31 -9.79
N LEU A 94 -1.41 -46.02 -10.91
CA LEU A 94 -2.25 -45.79 -12.09
C LEU A 94 -3.64 -46.45 -11.91
N GLU A 95 -4.42 -45.98 -10.93
CA GLU A 95 -5.87 -46.20 -10.90
C GLU A 95 -6.59 -44.88 -10.62
N LEU A 96 -7.00 -44.22 -11.71
CA LEU A 96 -7.98 -43.14 -11.65
C LEU A 96 -9.35 -43.69 -11.22
N SER A 97 -10.19 -42.78 -10.71
CA SER A 97 -11.64 -42.91 -10.61
C SER A 97 -12.19 -43.85 -9.52
N ARG A 98 -12.78 -43.23 -8.49
CA ARG A 98 -14.18 -43.45 -8.06
C ARG A 98 -14.53 -42.62 -6.80
N HIS A 99 -14.97 -41.39 -7.02
CA HIS A 99 -15.96 -40.78 -6.12
C HIS A 99 -17.34 -41.06 -6.72
N SER A 100 -18.01 -42.13 -6.29
CA SER A 100 -19.31 -42.55 -6.86
C SER A 100 -20.51 -41.76 -6.33
N SER A 101 -20.29 -40.75 -5.47
CA SER A 101 -21.35 -39.94 -4.87
C SER A 101 -20.88 -38.55 -4.45
N MET A 102 -21.72 -37.53 -4.66
CA MET A 102 -21.50 -36.19 -4.08
C MET A 102 -21.43 -36.21 -2.55
N LEU A 103 -22.08 -37.18 -1.88
CA LEU A 103 -22.04 -37.27 -0.43
C LEU A 103 -20.65 -37.61 0.09
N ASP A 104 -19.85 -38.38 -0.66
CA ASP A 104 -18.47 -38.70 -0.27
C ASP A 104 -17.52 -37.53 -0.52
N PHE A 105 -17.76 -36.72 -1.56
CA PHE A 105 -17.08 -35.44 -1.77
C PHE A 105 -17.39 -34.43 -0.65
N LEU A 106 -18.65 -34.32 -0.23
CA LEU A 106 -19.03 -33.46 0.90
C LEU A 106 -18.49 -34.00 2.24
N ARG A 107 -18.44 -35.32 2.42
CA ARG A 107 -17.89 -35.96 3.63
C ARG A 107 -16.39 -35.78 3.76
N SER A 108 -15.63 -35.90 2.66
CA SER A 108 -14.18 -35.62 2.66
C SER A 108 -13.88 -34.13 2.90
N LYS A 109 -14.65 -33.21 2.30
CA LYS A 109 -14.55 -31.77 2.59
C LYS A 109 -14.89 -31.45 4.06
N LYS A 110 -15.92 -32.09 4.63
CA LYS A 110 -16.33 -31.92 6.04
C LYS A 110 -15.31 -32.48 7.05
N LEU A 111 -14.51 -33.48 6.66
CA LEU A 111 -13.40 -34.00 7.47
C LEU A 111 -12.15 -33.09 7.44
N GLN A 112 -11.90 -32.36 6.34
CA GLN A 112 -10.86 -31.33 6.32
C GLN A 112 -11.21 -30.14 7.22
N VAL A 113 -12.48 -29.70 7.24
CA VAL A 113 -12.97 -28.60 8.10
C VAL A 113 -12.83 -28.91 9.61
N ARG A 114 -12.72 -30.19 10.00
CA ARG A 114 -12.60 -30.60 11.42
C ARG A 114 -11.16 -30.82 11.90
N ARG A 115 -10.14 -30.50 11.10
CA ARG A 115 -8.75 -30.37 11.59
C ARG A 115 -8.53 -28.92 12.06
N PRO A 116 -8.20 -28.68 13.34
CA PRO A 116 -7.73 -27.36 13.75
C PRO A 116 -6.44 -27.02 13.02
N ASN A 117 -6.37 -25.83 12.42
CA ASN A 117 -5.12 -25.23 11.95
C ASN A 117 -4.27 -24.78 13.15
N SER A 118 -3.79 -25.73 13.96
CA SER A 118 -2.80 -25.47 15.00
C SER A 118 -2.12 -26.77 15.45
N LEU A 119 -1.20 -27.26 14.61
CA LEU A 119 0.10 -27.73 15.10
C LEU A 119 1.14 -27.28 14.08
N LEU A 120 2.07 -26.44 14.53
CA LEU A 120 3.28 -26.09 13.78
C LEU A 120 4.04 -27.39 13.47
N ARG A 121 4.04 -27.81 12.20
CA ARG A 121 5.03 -28.78 11.72
C ARG A 121 6.38 -28.07 11.69
N PRO A 122 7.41 -28.54 12.42
CA PRO A 122 8.77 -28.08 12.19
C PRO A 122 9.13 -28.35 10.73
N GLY A 123 9.53 -27.30 10.00
CA GLY A 123 9.87 -27.40 8.57
C GLY A 123 8.80 -26.95 7.57
N ALA A 124 7.71 -26.30 7.98
CA ALA A 124 6.95 -25.47 7.04
C ALA A 124 7.84 -24.29 6.61
N PRO A 125 8.10 -24.06 5.30
CA PRO A 125 8.96 -22.97 4.87
C PRO A 125 8.33 -21.63 5.27
N ARG A 126 9.13 -20.75 5.88
CA ARG A 126 8.69 -19.39 6.24
C ARG A 126 8.24 -18.68 4.98
N SER A 127 7.15 -17.93 5.04
CA SER A 127 6.56 -17.30 3.85
C SER A 127 7.41 -16.20 3.24
N CYS A 128 8.02 -15.38 4.07
CA CYS A 128 9.09 -14.48 3.68
C CYS A 128 10.13 -14.49 4.82
N PRO A 129 11.35 -14.00 4.59
CA PRO A 129 12.29 -13.70 5.68
C PRO A 129 11.65 -12.86 6.80
N GLY A 130 12.23 -12.87 7.99
CA GLY A 130 11.77 -12.01 9.09
C GLY A 130 11.77 -10.53 8.66
N GLY A 131 10.72 -9.79 9.00
CA GLY A 131 10.56 -8.38 8.60
C GLY A 131 10.17 -8.16 7.14
N SER A 132 9.73 -9.19 6.40
CA SER A 132 9.20 -9.03 5.04
C SER A 132 7.78 -9.56 4.84
N CYS A 133 7.03 -8.88 3.97
CA CYS A 133 5.67 -9.22 3.58
C CYS A 133 5.62 -9.71 2.13
N CYS A 134 4.58 -10.48 1.80
CA CYS A 134 4.34 -10.96 0.45
C CYS A 134 3.42 -9.98 -0.30
N GLU A 135 3.96 -9.27 -1.29
CA GLU A 135 3.30 -8.14 -1.94
C GLU A 135 3.34 -8.23 -3.48
N PRO A 136 2.37 -7.59 -4.18
CA PRO A 136 2.41 -7.45 -5.63
C PRO A 136 3.72 -6.81 -6.10
N THR A 137 4.37 -7.44 -7.09
CA THR A 137 5.53 -6.88 -7.78
C THR A 137 5.11 -5.87 -8.84
N HIS A 138 4.01 -6.17 -9.53
CA HIS A 138 3.43 -5.36 -10.59
C HIS A 138 1.93 -5.59 -10.62
N VAL A 139 1.19 -4.52 -10.94
CA VAL A 139 -0.26 -4.51 -11.10
C VAL A 139 -0.57 -3.75 -12.39
N HIS A 140 -1.48 -4.26 -13.22
CA HIS A 140 -2.01 -3.51 -14.37
C HIS A 140 -3.50 -3.23 -14.20
N MET A 141 -3.96 -2.19 -14.91
CA MET A 141 -5.36 -1.81 -15.01
C MET A 141 -5.98 -2.48 -16.24
N GLU A 142 -6.73 -3.55 -16.01
CA GLU A 142 -7.47 -4.26 -17.06
C GLU A 142 -8.81 -3.57 -17.32
N ARG A 143 -9.11 -3.29 -18.61
CA ARG A 143 -10.29 -2.50 -19.02
C ARG A 143 -11.33 -3.39 -19.70
N LEU A 144 -12.49 -3.53 -19.05
CA LEU A 144 -13.54 -4.45 -19.45
C LEU A 144 -14.75 -3.70 -20.02
N LEU A 145 -15.21 -4.13 -21.19
CA LEU A 145 -16.44 -3.62 -21.82
C LEU A 145 -17.62 -4.47 -21.36
N LEU A 146 -18.41 -3.93 -20.42
CA LEU A 146 -19.60 -4.57 -19.86
C LEU A 146 -20.87 -3.92 -20.42
N LEU A 147 -22.01 -4.58 -20.22
CA LEU A 147 -23.34 -4.05 -20.57
C LEU A 147 -23.63 -2.73 -19.83
N GLU A 148 -23.18 -2.61 -18.57
CA GLU A 148 -23.31 -1.39 -17.76
C GLU A 148 -22.30 -0.29 -18.12
N GLY A 149 -21.32 -0.56 -19.00
CA GLY A 149 -20.29 0.38 -19.44
C GLY A 149 -18.86 -0.15 -19.32
N VAL A 150 -17.87 0.73 -19.52
CA VAL A 150 -16.46 0.39 -19.28
C VAL A 150 -16.21 0.30 -17.77
N ARG A 151 -15.59 -0.80 -17.33
CA ARG A 151 -15.15 -0.98 -15.94
C ARG A 151 -13.69 -1.41 -15.90
N GLU A 152 -12.93 -0.82 -14.99
CA GLU A 152 -11.51 -1.11 -14.82
C GLU A 152 -11.29 -1.92 -13.54
N VAL A 153 -10.35 -2.86 -13.58
CA VAL A 153 -9.98 -3.70 -12.44
C VAL A 153 -8.45 -3.82 -12.32
N GLU A 154 -7.97 -3.85 -11.08
CA GLU A 154 -6.56 -4.09 -10.78
C GLU A 154 -6.25 -5.58 -10.86
N VAL A 155 -5.31 -5.96 -11.72
CA VAL A 155 -4.83 -7.33 -11.89
C VAL A 155 -3.37 -7.41 -11.45
N VAL A 156 -3.09 -8.31 -10.50
CA VAL A 156 -1.73 -8.60 -10.03
C VAL A 156 -1.04 -9.50 -11.05
N ASP A 157 0.16 -9.13 -11.52
CA ASP A 157 0.93 -9.97 -12.46
C ASP A 157 1.88 -10.94 -11.74
N GLY A 158 2.51 -10.45 -10.67
CA GLY A 158 3.55 -11.16 -9.94
C GLY A 158 3.57 -10.75 -8.48
N CYS A 159 4.24 -11.55 -7.66
CA CYS A 159 4.36 -11.31 -6.22
C CYS A 159 5.79 -11.57 -5.77
N HIS A 160 6.24 -10.82 -4.77
CA HIS A 160 7.59 -10.91 -4.20
C HIS A 160 7.56 -10.63 -2.69
N CYS A 161 8.62 -11.03 -1.99
CA CYS A 161 8.85 -10.60 -0.61
C CYS A 161 9.50 -9.21 -0.62
N SER A 162 8.86 -8.23 -0.01
CA SER A 162 9.35 -6.87 0.21
C SER A 162 9.57 -6.62 1.70
N MET A 163 10.46 -5.69 2.08
CA MET A 163 10.63 -5.32 3.49
C MET A 163 9.39 -4.58 3.99
N CYS A 164 8.89 -4.98 5.15
CA CYS A 164 7.77 -4.32 5.82
C CYS A 164 8.33 -3.45 6.95
N PRO A 165 8.34 -2.11 6.79
CA PRO A 165 8.84 -1.23 7.85
C PRO A 165 7.86 -1.19 9.03
N GLU A 166 8.42 -1.20 10.24
CA GLU A 166 7.67 -0.95 11.49
C GLU A 166 7.26 0.54 11.63
N GLU A 167 7.83 1.42 10.79
CA GLU A 167 7.51 2.83 10.73
C GLU A 167 6.47 3.13 9.65
N CYS A 168 5.65 4.17 9.89
CA CYS A 168 4.69 4.66 8.90
C CYS A 168 5.41 5.45 7.80
N LEU A 169 5.49 4.86 6.61
CA LEU A 169 6.23 5.37 5.47
C LEU A 169 5.44 5.16 4.17
N ARG A 170 5.69 6.01 3.18
CA ARG A 170 5.25 5.77 1.80
C ARG A 170 6.11 4.67 1.19
N LEU A 171 5.47 3.58 0.76
CA LEU A 171 6.07 2.52 -0.04
C LEU A 171 5.68 2.70 -1.52
N PRO A 172 6.52 2.29 -2.47
CA PRO A 172 6.14 2.26 -3.88
C PRO A 172 5.02 1.23 -4.13
N ALA A 173 4.10 1.58 -5.01
CA ALA A 173 3.04 0.72 -5.53
C ALA A 173 2.87 1.04 -7.02
N VAL A 174 3.54 0.26 -7.86
CA VAL A 174 3.61 0.50 -9.30
C VAL A 174 2.39 -0.09 -9.99
N LYS A 175 1.70 0.75 -10.79
CA LYS A 175 0.54 0.37 -11.62
C LYS A 175 0.78 0.74 -13.08
N THR A 176 0.47 -0.20 -13.99
CA THR A 176 0.50 0.05 -15.43
C THR A 176 -0.91 0.27 -15.97
N PHE A 177 -1.10 1.39 -16.65
CA PHE A 177 -2.33 1.79 -17.30
C PHE A 177 -2.21 1.53 -18.81
N PHE A 178 -3.30 1.10 -19.44
CA PHE A 178 -3.37 0.79 -20.88
C PHE A 178 -2.29 -0.22 -21.38
N PRO A 179 -2.15 -1.39 -20.74
CA PRO A 179 -1.20 -2.41 -21.15
C PRO A 179 -1.39 -2.83 -22.62
N ASP A 180 -0.30 -3.28 -23.25
CA ASP A 180 -0.26 -3.74 -24.64
C ASP A 180 -0.75 -2.68 -25.67
N SER A 181 -0.59 -1.40 -25.35
CA SER A 181 -1.05 -0.29 -26.19
C SER A 181 0.00 0.82 -26.38
N PRO A 182 -0.10 1.67 -27.43
CA PRO A 182 0.76 2.86 -27.59
C PRO A 182 0.61 3.92 -26.48
N TRP A 183 -0.33 3.73 -25.55
CA TRP A 183 -0.60 4.61 -24.41
C TRP A 183 -0.19 3.97 -23.08
N GLU A 184 0.49 2.83 -23.12
CA GLU A 184 0.97 2.14 -21.92
C GLU A 184 1.84 3.08 -21.09
N VAL A 185 1.48 3.23 -19.81
CA VAL A 185 2.25 4.03 -18.86
C VAL A 185 2.24 3.41 -17.48
N THR A 186 3.44 3.32 -16.90
CA THR A 186 3.68 2.74 -15.59
C THR A 186 3.92 3.86 -14.58
N ILE A 187 3.08 3.94 -13.54
CA ILE A 187 3.09 5.00 -12.53
C ILE A 187 3.18 4.39 -11.14
N ASP A 188 4.08 4.92 -10.32
CA ASP A 188 4.09 4.65 -8.88
C ASP A 188 3.01 5.48 -8.18
N VAL A 189 1.82 4.89 -8.01
CA VAL A 189 0.72 5.53 -7.27
C VAL A 189 1.00 5.60 -5.77
N GLY A 190 1.95 4.80 -5.27
CA GLY A 190 2.32 4.69 -3.86
C GLY A 190 1.26 4.01 -2.99
N LYS A 191 1.70 3.52 -1.84
CA LYS A 191 0.86 3.03 -0.73
C LYS A 191 1.49 3.43 0.61
N CYS A 192 0.72 3.37 1.69
CA CYS A 192 1.30 3.44 3.04
C CYS A 192 1.74 2.05 3.50
N SER A 193 2.78 1.99 4.34
CA SER A 193 3.10 0.78 5.11
C SER A 193 1.96 0.41 6.07
N ASP A 194 1.90 -0.87 6.46
CA ASP A 194 0.94 -1.38 7.45
C ASP A 194 1.74 -1.91 8.66
N PRO A 195 2.28 -1.02 9.52
CA PRO A 195 3.12 -1.42 10.64
C PRO A 195 2.28 -2.16 11.69
N ALA A 196 2.78 -3.31 12.17
CA ALA A 196 2.01 -4.22 13.03
C ALA A 196 1.67 -3.61 14.41
N TYR A 197 2.39 -2.58 14.85
CA TYR A 197 2.18 -1.87 16.11
C TYR A 197 1.51 -0.51 15.91
N SER A 198 0.17 -0.52 15.80
CA SER A 198 -0.66 0.66 16.00
C SER A 198 -0.78 1.01 17.49
N ALA A 199 0.17 1.79 18.03
CA ALA A 199 -0.05 2.45 19.32
C ALA A 199 -1.24 3.43 19.21
N ASP A 200 -2.01 3.55 20.30
CA ASP A 200 -3.04 4.58 20.51
C ASP A 200 -4.18 4.64 19.46
N GLY A 201 -4.42 3.56 18.70
CA GLY A 201 -5.48 3.51 17.69
C GLY A 201 -5.20 4.35 16.44
N LEU A 202 -3.93 4.72 16.23
CA LEU A 202 -3.45 5.40 15.04
C LEU A 202 -3.04 4.38 13.97
N PHE A 203 -3.37 4.66 12.71
CA PHE A 203 -3.06 3.86 11.54
C PHE A 203 -2.16 4.67 10.61
N CYS A 204 -1.36 4.00 9.78
CA CYS A 204 -0.55 4.69 8.79
C CYS A 204 -1.43 5.10 7.59
N MET A 205 -1.79 6.39 7.53
CA MET A 205 -2.79 6.90 6.59
C MET A 205 -2.18 7.90 5.59
N PRO A 206 -2.68 7.94 4.35
CA PRO A 206 -2.17 8.87 3.34
C PRO A 206 -2.60 10.31 3.64
N THR A 207 -1.64 11.25 3.75
CA THR A 207 -1.90 12.65 4.13
C THR A 207 -1.72 13.65 2.99
N LYS A 208 -0.83 13.36 2.04
CA LYS A 208 -0.51 14.24 0.92
C LYS A 208 -0.57 13.50 -0.41
N PHE A 209 -1.13 14.14 -1.42
CA PHE A 209 -1.33 13.57 -2.75
C PHE A 209 -0.90 14.58 -3.82
N SER A 210 -0.40 14.05 -4.94
CA SER A 210 -0.25 14.76 -6.20
C SER A 210 -1.02 14.05 -7.31
N ALA A 211 -0.93 14.56 -8.53
CA ALA A 211 -1.67 14.05 -9.66
C ALA A 211 -0.80 14.03 -10.92
N ALA A 212 -0.87 12.94 -11.67
CA ALA A 212 -0.24 12.81 -12.98
C ALA A 212 -1.31 12.77 -14.07
N LEU A 213 -1.09 13.48 -15.17
CA LEU A 213 -1.94 13.39 -16.36
C LEU A 213 -1.43 12.26 -17.25
N VAL A 214 -2.09 11.11 -17.20
CA VAL A 214 -1.91 10.01 -18.15
C VAL A 214 -2.50 10.44 -19.50
N LYS A 215 -1.76 10.23 -20.60
CA LYS A 215 -2.31 10.46 -21.94
C LYS A 215 -3.19 9.29 -22.32
N THR A 216 -4.43 9.59 -22.71
CA THR A 216 -5.39 8.60 -23.20
C THR A 216 -5.86 8.99 -24.61
N PRO A 217 -6.43 8.06 -25.39
CA PRO A 217 -7.08 8.37 -26.67
C PRO A 217 -8.18 9.45 -26.59
N GLN A 218 -8.67 9.76 -25.39
CA GLN A 218 -9.81 10.62 -25.13
C GLN A 218 -9.42 12.03 -24.60
N GLY A 219 -8.12 12.34 -24.54
CA GLY A 219 -7.61 13.66 -24.13
C GLY A 219 -6.84 13.68 -22.81
N GLY A 220 -6.74 12.53 -22.12
CA GLY A 220 -5.98 12.34 -20.89
C GLY A 220 -6.85 12.10 -19.65
N GLU A 221 -6.26 11.43 -18.68
CA GLU A 221 -6.88 11.01 -17.42
C GLU A 221 -5.97 11.37 -16.24
N VAL A 222 -6.56 11.77 -15.12
CA VAL A 222 -5.82 12.27 -13.95
C VAL A 222 -5.69 11.16 -12.92
N VAL A 223 -4.50 10.57 -12.82
CA VAL A 223 -4.18 9.55 -11.81
C VAL A 223 -3.67 10.24 -10.55
N GLN A 224 -4.33 9.98 -9.41
CA GLN A 224 -3.88 10.46 -8.11
C GLN A 224 -2.70 9.60 -7.61
N MET A 225 -1.65 10.26 -7.15
CA MET A 225 -0.46 9.63 -6.57
C MET A 225 -0.33 10.04 -5.11
N LEU A 226 0.04 9.09 -4.26
CA LEU A 226 0.37 9.31 -2.87
C LEU A 226 1.77 9.91 -2.74
N GLU A 227 1.93 10.97 -1.94
CA GLU A 227 3.23 11.59 -1.66
C GLU A 227 3.73 11.36 -0.23
N ASN A 228 2.83 11.35 0.76
CA ASN A 228 3.22 11.18 2.16
C ASN A 228 2.20 10.38 2.97
N CYS A 229 2.70 9.63 3.95
CA CYS A 229 1.92 8.87 4.94
C CYS A 229 2.30 9.32 6.34
N GLU A 230 1.32 9.39 7.24
CA GLU A 230 1.55 9.69 8.66
C GLU A 230 0.60 8.87 9.53
N MET A 231 0.96 8.67 10.79
CA MET A 231 0.06 8.07 11.78
C MET A 231 -1.12 9.02 12.05
N LYS A 232 -2.35 8.56 11.74
CA LYS A 232 -3.62 9.29 11.93
C LYS A 232 -4.71 8.34 12.44
N GLU A 233 -5.75 8.89 13.04
CA GLU A 233 -6.97 8.14 13.35
C GLU A 233 -7.66 7.62 12.07
N LYS A 234 -8.53 6.61 12.21
CA LYS A 234 -9.32 6.02 11.11
C LYS A 234 -10.20 7.02 10.34
N CYS A 235 -10.49 8.19 10.90
CA CYS A 235 -11.23 9.27 10.26
C CYS A 235 -10.50 10.59 10.53
N TYR A 236 -9.98 11.21 9.48
CA TYR A 236 -9.04 12.32 9.61
C TYR A 236 -9.25 13.37 8.52
N ARG A 237 -8.72 14.57 8.78
CA ARG A 237 -8.72 15.68 7.82
C ARG A 237 -7.45 15.61 6.96
N VAL A 238 -7.61 15.71 5.65
CA VAL A 238 -6.53 16.05 4.71
C VAL A 238 -6.66 17.49 4.25
N SER A 239 -5.53 18.12 3.92
CA SER A 239 -5.49 19.46 3.36
C SER A 239 -6.02 19.47 1.93
N GLN A 240 -6.82 20.48 1.59
CA GLN A 240 -7.23 20.79 0.22
C GLN A 240 -7.33 22.30 0.08
N VAL A 241 -6.41 22.88 -0.69
CA VAL A 241 -6.39 24.32 -0.98
C VAL A 241 -7.31 24.64 -2.15
N GLU A 242 -8.17 25.63 -1.96
CA GLU A 242 -8.99 26.24 -2.99
C GLU A 242 -8.61 27.71 -3.16
N TYR A 243 -8.68 28.18 -4.41
CA TYR A 243 -8.24 29.51 -4.82
C TYR A 243 -9.42 30.42 -5.09
N TYR A 244 -9.44 31.57 -4.42
CA TYR A 244 -10.50 32.56 -4.52
C TYR A 244 -9.93 33.94 -4.86
N TYR A 245 -10.72 34.80 -5.50
CA TYR A 245 -10.37 36.20 -5.70
C TYR A 245 -11.04 37.07 -4.64
N GLU A 246 -10.21 37.82 -3.90
CA GLU A 246 -10.59 38.78 -2.87
C GLU A 246 -10.31 40.20 -3.32
N ILE A 247 -11.22 41.13 -3.02
CA ILE A 247 -11.01 42.56 -3.19
C ILE A 247 -10.57 43.15 -1.85
N VAL A 248 -9.35 43.69 -1.81
CA VAL A 248 -8.84 44.48 -0.69
C VAL A 248 -8.75 45.95 -1.10
N HIS A 249 -8.72 46.84 -0.11
CA HIS A 249 -8.44 48.26 -0.33
C HIS A 249 -7.04 48.56 0.19
N ASN A 250 -6.20 49.20 -0.63
CA ASN A 250 -4.86 49.59 -0.21
C ASN A 250 -4.91 50.86 0.67
N SER A 251 -3.74 51.28 1.19
CA SER A 251 -3.62 52.48 2.05
C SER A 251 -4.04 53.79 1.37
N ALA A 252 -4.12 53.83 0.04
CA ALA A 252 -4.63 54.96 -0.74
C ALA A 252 -6.12 54.81 -1.12
N GLY A 253 -6.84 53.85 -0.51
CA GLY A 253 -8.26 53.58 -0.77
C GLY A 253 -8.55 52.96 -2.15
N ARG A 254 -7.52 52.63 -2.94
CA ARG A 254 -7.72 51.99 -4.25
C ARG A 254 -8.05 50.51 -4.08
N ARG A 255 -8.99 50.02 -4.88
CA ARG A 255 -9.35 48.61 -4.97
C ARG A 255 -8.22 47.82 -5.61
N GLU A 256 -7.81 46.74 -4.96
CA GLU A 256 -6.79 45.81 -5.41
C GLU A 256 -7.37 44.39 -5.34
N GLU A 257 -7.20 43.62 -6.42
CA GLU A 257 -7.63 42.22 -6.44
C GLU A 257 -6.46 41.32 -6.07
N ARG A 258 -6.67 40.44 -5.08
CA ARG A 258 -5.68 39.48 -4.61
C ARG A 258 -6.20 38.05 -4.71
N LEU A 259 -5.29 37.13 -4.98
CA LEU A 259 -5.56 35.71 -4.86
C LEU A 259 -5.54 35.35 -3.36
N LYS A 260 -6.63 34.72 -2.90
CA LYS A 260 -6.83 34.25 -1.53
C LYS A 260 -6.87 32.73 -1.55
N GLU A 261 -5.88 32.13 -0.93
CA GLU A 261 -5.77 30.67 -0.78
C GLU A 261 -6.49 30.25 0.51
N ILE A 262 -7.34 29.23 0.45
CA ILE A 262 -8.08 28.71 1.60
C ILE A 262 -7.95 27.19 1.62
N ASP A 263 -7.34 26.63 2.66
CA ASP A 263 -7.39 25.19 2.92
C ASP A 263 -8.78 24.80 3.46
N VAL A 264 -9.71 24.47 2.56
CA VAL A 264 -11.05 24.00 2.93
C VAL A 264 -11.01 22.60 3.54
N GLY A 265 -10.00 21.80 3.20
CA GLY A 265 -9.82 20.43 3.66
C GLY A 265 -10.86 19.43 3.14
N ARG A 266 -10.59 18.15 3.35
CA ARG A 266 -11.56 17.04 3.17
C ARG A 266 -11.43 16.03 4.31
N CYS A 267 -12.51 15.32 4.61
CA CYS A 267 -12.49 14.18 5.52
C CYS A 267 -12.29 12.89 4.74
N LEU A 268 -11.31 12.08 5.17
CA LEU A 268 -11.01 10.76 4.59
C LEU A 268 -10.94 9.70 5.69
N GLY A 269 -11.06 8.45 5.26
CA GLY A 269 -10.97 7.26 6.11
C GLY A 269 -12.30 6.57 6.38
N SER A 270 -12.22 5.42 7.06
CA SER A 270 -13.30 4.46 7.22
C SER A 270 -13.66 4.28 8.70
N CYS A 271 -14.90 4.58 9.06
CA CYS A 271 -15.39 4.40 10.42
C CYS A 271 -15.96 2.99 10.58
N SER A 272 -15.28 2.18 11.39
CA SER A 272 -15.75 0.87 11.84
C SER A 272 -16.09 0.96 13.33
N LEU A 273 -17.35 1.23 13.66
CA LEU A 273 -17.89 0.77 14.94
C LEU A 273 -17.92 -0.76 14.85
N GLY A 274 -17.10 -1.44 15.66
CA GLY A 274 -17.01 -2.90 15.63
C GLY A 274 -18.38 -3.54 15.88
N ASP A 275 -18.69 -4.61 15.16
CA ASP A 275 -20.01 -5.25 15.15
C ASP A 275 -20.52 -5.48 16.59
N PRO A 276 -21.66 -4.87 16.99
CA PRO A 276 -22.23 -5.13 18.30
C PRO A 276 -22.65 -6.60 18.39
N CYS A 277 -21.99 -7.35 19.26
CA CYS A 277 -22.32 -8.75 19.46
C CYS A 277 -23.67 -8.90 20.19
N LEU A 278 -24.69 -9.37 19.48
CA LEU A 278 -26.05 -9.54 20.01
C LEU A 278 -26.19 -10.78 20.90
N LEU A 279 -25.41 -11.83 20.63
CA LEU A 279 -25.45 -13.09 21.38
C LEU A 279 -24.04 -13.62 21.63
N ARG A 280 -23.65 -13.75 22.90
CA ARG A 280 -22.38 -14.33 23.35
C ARG A 280 -22.60 -15.73 23.91
N GLU A 281 -21.65 -16.63 23.67
CA GLU A 281 -21.66 -17.99 24.23
C GLU A 281 -21.42 -17.94 25.75
N SER A 282 -22.26 -18.61 26.54
CA SER A 282 -22.27 -18.49 28.01
C SER A 282 -21.26 -19.39 28.73
N GLN A 283 -20.56 -20.27 28.02
CA GLN A 283 -19.71 -21.31 28.60
C GLN A 283 -18.31 -21.42 27.95
N GLY A 284 -17.78 -20.30 27.46
CA GLY A 284 -16.44 -20.20 26.90
C GLY A 284 -16.13 -18.76 26.50
N ARG A 285 -14.90 -18.28 26.71
CA ARG A 285 -14.54 -16.88 26.45
C ARG A 285 -14.72 -16.49 24.98
N GLU A 286 -15.43 -15.39 24.77
CA GLU A 286 -15.28 -14.45 23.65
C GLU A 286 -15.59 -14.94 22.21
N LYS A 287 -16.45 -15.95 22.05
CA LYS A 287 -17.09 -16.19 20.75
C LYS A 287 -18.44 -15.48 20.65
N CYS A 288 -18.53 -14.53 19.70
CA CYS A 288 -19.82 -14.02 19.29
C CYS A 288 -20.54 -15.03 18.39
N LEU A 289 -21.80 -15.32 18.72
CA LEU A 289 -22.66 -16.25 17.97
C LEU A 289 -23.50 -15.51 16.92
N VAL A 290 -23.88 -14.26 17.22
CA VAL A 290 -24.65 -13.38 16.32
C VAL A 290 -24.09 -11.97 16.40
N TRP A 291 -23.47 -11.52 15.33
CA TRP A 291 -23.10 -10.13 15.12
C TRP A 291 -24.32 -9.34 14.62
N ALA A 292 -24.53 -8.14 15.16
CA ALA A 292 -25.40 -7.17 14.48
C ALA A 292 -24.73 -6.72 13.18
N GLU A 293 -25.54 -6.34 12.19
CA GLU A 293 -25.04 -5.59 11.04
C GLU A 293 -24.43 -4.27 11.52
N ALA A 294 -23.19 -3.98 11.13
CA ALA A 294 -22.47 -2.79 11.55
C ALA A 294 -23.31 -1.54 11.26
N ALA A 295 -23.61 -0.74 12.28
CA ALA A 295 -24.15 0.59 12.09
C ALA A 295 -23.17 1.36 11.17
N SER A 296 -23.64 1.80 9.99
CA SER A 296 -22.78 2.30 8.93
C SER A 296 -22.22 3.68 9.26
N SER A 297 -21.29 3.75 10.21
CA SER A 297 -20.63 4.98 10.60
C SER A 297 -19.83 5.53 9.43
N ARG A 298 -19.96 6.83 9.17
CA ARG A 298 -19.22 7.52 8.11
C ARG A 298 -18.26 8.53 8.71
N CYS A 299 -17.11 8.72 8.07
CA CYS A 299 -16.22 9.81 8.41
C CYS A 299 -16.84 11.12 7.88
N VAL A 300 -17.17 12.05 8.78
CA VAL A 300 -17.86 13.30 8.45
C VAL A 300 -17.16 14.50 9.09
N PRO A 301 -17.29 15.71 8.53
CA PRO A 301 -16.74 16.90 9.17
C PRO A 301 -17.52 17.24 10.44
N HIS A 302 -16.80 17.61 11.50
CA HIS A 302 -17.32 17.89 12.83
C HIS A 302 -17.24 19.38 13.18
N GLN A 303 -16.05 19.95 13.03
CA GLN A 303 -15.75 21.34 13.36
C GLN A 303 -15.34 22.07 12.09
N TYR A 304 -15.62 23.38 12.05
CA TYR A 304 -15.38 24.22 10.90
C TYR A 304 -14.86 25.59 11.33
N ASP A 305 -13.99 26.17 10.50
CA ASP A 305 -13.62 27.58 10.55
C ASP A 305 -14.26 28.31 9.36
N VAL A 306 -14.53 29.62 9.49
CA VAL A 306 -15.31 30.38 8.51
C VAL A 306 -14.52 31.57 7.98
N HIS A 307 -14.29 31.59 6.67
CA HIS A 307 -13.60 32.67 5.97
C HIS A 307 -14.61 33.57 5.27
N THR A 308 -14.66 34.84 5.65
CA THR A 308 -15.51 35.85 4.99
C THR A 308 -14.66 36.90 4.29
N PHE A 309 -14.99 37.23 3.05
CA PHE A 309 -14.24 38.20 2.25
C PHE A 309 -15.07 38.81 1.11
N TRP A 310 -14.64 39.96 0.60
CA TRP A 310 -15.28 40.60 -0.57
C TRP A 310 -14.81 39.92 -1.85
N SER A 311 -15.74 39.36 -2.62
CA SER A 311 -15.43 38.78 -3.93
C SER A 311 -15.36 39.83 -5.04
N ARG A 312 -14.77 39.49 -6.19
CA ARG A 312 -14.71 40.34 -7.41
C ARG A 312 -16.07 40.95 -7.84
N ARG A 313 -17.20 40.37 -7.43
CA ARG A 313 -18.57 40.85 -7.76
C ARG A 313 -19.18 41.78 -6.70
N ASP A 314 -18.39 42.36 -5.81
CA ASP A 314 -18.85 43.20 -4.69
C ASP A 314 -19.92 42.52 -3.82
N ARG A 315 -19.74 41.21 -3.62
CA ARG A 315 -20.53 40.41 -2.69
C ARG A 315 -19.61 39.79 -1.66
N VAL A 316 -20.00 39.87 -0.39
CA VAL A 316 -19.39 39.05 0.66
C VAL A 316 -19.57 37.58 0.29
N ARG A 317 -18.45 36.86 0.16
CA ARG A 317 -18.41 35.41 0.08
C ARG A 317 -18.03 34.86 1.44
N THR A 318 -18.66 33.74 1.77
CA THR A 318 -18.37 32.93 2.95
C THR A 318 -17.93 31.56 2.47
N VAL A 319 -16.72 31.15 2.85
CA VAL A 319 -16.17 29.82 2.58
C VAL A 319 -15.99 29.14 3.94
N VAL A 320 -16.45 27.89 4.03
CA VAL A 320 -16.40 27.10 5.26
C VAL A 320 -15.27 26.08 5.11
N ALA A 321 -14.24 26.20 5.93
CA ALA A 321 -13.14 25.24 5.99
C ALA A 321 -13.44 24.19 7.06
N ILE A 322 -13.21 22.92 6.74
CA ILE A 322 -13.25 21.83 7.72
C ILE A 322 -12.04 22.01 8.65
N ARG A 323 -12.26 21.90 9.96
CA ARG A 323 -11.22 21.94 10.99
C ARG A 323 -10.95 20.57 11.59
N GLN A 324 -11.99 19.78 11.85
CA GLN A 324 -11.88 18.44 12.42
C GLN A 324 -12.90 17.50 11.79
N CYS A 325 -12.52 16.24 11.58
CA CYS A 325 -13.40 15.16 11.13
C CYS A 325 -13.68 14.21 12.30
N LYS A 326 -14.81 13.49 12.26
CA LYS A 326 -15.07 12.38 13.20
C LYS A 326 -15.96 11.32 12.58
N CYS A 327 -15.96 10.14 13.19
CA CYS A 327 -16.96 9.13 12.93
C CYS A 327 -18.33 9.54 13.49
N ARG A 328 -19.35 9.47 12.63
CA ARG A 328 -20.76 9.60 13.03
C ARG A 328 -21.54 8.38 12.52
N GLY A 329 -22.17 7.67 13.45
CA GLY A 329 -23.25 6.71 13.17
C GLY A 329 -24.59 7.40 13.08
#